data_AF-A0A930ZGW1-F1
#
_entry.id   AF-A0A930ZGW1-F1
#
_cell.length_a   1.000
_cell.length_b   1.000
_cell.length_c   1.000
_cell.angle_alpha   90.00
_cell.angle_beta   90.00
_cell.angle_gamma   90.00
#
_symmetry.space_group_name_H-M   'P 1'
#
loop_
_entity.id
_entity.type
_entity.pdbx_description
1 polymer ?
#
loop_
_entity_poly.entity_id
_entity_poly.type
_entity_poly.pdbx_seq_one_letter_code
_entity_poly.pdbx_strand_id
1 'polypeptide(L)'
;MSRYSLEVKVKLRDYLSSHNLSAYKLAKAVEGVGADSIYAYSAGRKKPSLEALGQIAAALSSLTGQKVEPGELLEFVSTPVMDEETRAWMDAGLAPALEPYDWGNTNPNRIGKPVKYVPGVGLVVEGAKR
;
A
#
# COMPACT_ATOMS: atom_id res chain seq x y z
N MET A 1 23.04 -4.97 3.06
CA MET A 1 21.98 -4.66 4.05
C MET A 1 20.98 -3.75 3.38
N SER A 2 19.78 -4.24 3.03
CA SER A 2 18.72 -3.40 2.46
C SER A 2 18.38 -2.28 3.44
N ARG A 3 18.55 -1.03 3.02
CA ARG A 3 18.14 0.13 3.82
C ARG A 3 16.64 0.30 3.66
N TYR A 4 15.96 0.57 4.76
CA TYR A 4 14.54 0.88 4.76
C TYR A 4 14.36 2.34 5.18
N SER A 5 13.45 3.05 4.51
CA SER A 5 12.97 4.36 4.93
C SER A 5 11.73 4.13 5.76
N LEU A 6 11.74 4.62 7.00
CA LEU A 6 10.60 4.57 7.90
C LEU A 6 9.88 5.91 7.83
N GLU A 7 8.64 5.88 7.38
CA GLU A 7 7.78 7.06 7.30
C GLU A 7 6.49 6.83 8.06
N VAL A 8 6.02 7.87 8.76
CA VAL A 8 4.68 7.90 9.35
C VAL A 8 3.75 8.60 8.38
N LYS A 9 2.70 7.88 7.94
CA LYS A 9 1.63 8.42 7.09
C LYS A 9 0.34 8.57 7.90
N VAL A 10 -0.47 9.54 7.49
CA VAL A 10 -1.80 9.75 8.07
C VAL A 10 -2.81 9.03 7.19
N LYS A 11 -3.56 8.10 7.79
CA LYS A 11 -4.58 7.29 7.11
C LYS A 11 -6.00 7.78 7.39
N LEU A 12 -6.16 9.10 7.49
CA LEU A 12 -7.44 9.73 7.87
C LEU A 12 -8.57 9.38 6.90
N ARG A 13 -8.29 9.31 5.60
CA ARG A 13 -9.29 8.93 4.59
C ARG A 13 -9.78 7.49 4.76
N ASP A 14 -8.88 6.57 5.04
CA ASP A 14 -9.21 5.16 5.21
C ASP A 14 -10.04 4.96 6.48
N TYR A 15 -9.66 5.65 7.55
CA TYR A 15 -10.43 5.68 8.80
C TYR A 15 -11.84 6.22 8.59
N LEU A 16 -11.99 7.35 7.89
CA LEU A 16 -13.31 7.92 7.60
C LEU A 16 -14.17 6.95 6.78
N SER A 17 -13.56 6.31 5.78
CA SER A 17 -14.26 5.37 4.91
C SER A 17 -14.74 4.13 5.67
N SER A 18 -13.93 3.58 6.58
CA SER A 18 -14.30 2.41 7.38
C SER A 18 -15.41 2.70 8.40
N HIS A 19 -15.54 3.96 8.86
CA HIS A 19 -16.57 4.39 9.79
C HIS A 19 -17.77 5.07 9.12
N ASN A 20 -17.87 4.99 7.78
CA ASN A 20 -18.94 5.61 6.99
C ASN A 20 -19.10 7.12 7.23
N LEU A 21 -17.98 7.80 7.47
CA LEU A 21 -17.87 9.24 7.69
C LEU A 21 -17.30 9.91 6.44
N SER A 22 -17.70 11.16 6.20
CA SER A 22 -17.13 11.97 5.14
C SER A 22 -16.19 13.04 5.71
N ALA A 23 -15.21 13.45 4.92
CA ALA A 23 -14.32 14.58 5.28
C ALA A 23 -15.12 15.86 5.56
N TYR A 24 -16.26 16.06 4.89
CA TYR A 24 -17.19 17.15 5.16
C TYR A 24 -17.80 17.08 6.56
N LYS A 25 -18.29 15.91 6.98
CA LYS A 25 -18.84 15.72 8.34
C LYS A 25 -17.77 15.97 9.39
N LEU A 26 -16.56 15.48 9.18
CA LEU A 26 -15.43 15.73 10.07
C LEU A 26 -15.09 17.23 10.13
N ALA A 27 -15.01 17.91 8.99
CA ALA A 27 -14.71 19.34 8.92
C ALA A 27 -15.75 20.21 9.64
N LYS A 28 -17.00 19.76 9.73
CA LYS A 28 -18.05 20.44 10.49
C LYS A 28 -17.98 20.17 12.00
N ALA A 29 -17.42 19.03 12.40
CA ALA A 29 -17.36 18.60 13.80
C ALA A 29 -16.05 18.98 14.50
N VAL A 30 -14.97 19.16 13.75
CA VAL A 30 -13.69 19.60 14.31
C VAL A 30 -13.73 21.09 14.60
N GLU A 31 -13.45 21.43 15.86
CA GLU A 31 -13.14 22.80 16.27
C GLU A 31 -11.62 23.01 16.28
N GLY A 32 -11.16 24.18 15.84
CA GLY A 32 -9.74 24.55 15.84
C GLY A 32 -8.95 24.19 14.57
N VAL A 33 -9.46 23.30 13.71
CA VAL A 33 -8.86 23.00 12.39
C VAL A 33 -9.77 23.51 11.27
N GLY A 34 -9.23 24.34 10.39
CA GLY A 34 -9.97 24.81 9.22
C GLY A 34 -10.37 23.67 8.27
N ALA A 35 -11.55 23.78 7.66
CA ALA A 35 -12.09 22.77 6.74
C ALA A 35 -11.11 22.43 5.59
N ASP A 36 -10.44 23.43 5.03
CA ASP A 36 -9.44 23.24 3.97
C ASP A 36 -8.28 22.35 4.43
N SER A 37 -7.87 22.49 5.69
CA SER A 37 -6.83 21.64 6.27
C SER A 37 -7.33 20.21 6.44
N ILE A 38 -8.58 20.00 6.89
CA ILE A 38 -9.19 18.66 6.98
C ILE A 38 -9.21 17.98 5.61
N TYR A 39 -9.62 18.69 4.55
CA TYR A 39 -9.58 18.17 3.19
C TYR A 39 -8.15 17.85 2.75
N ALA A 40 -7.18 18.73 3.00
CA ALA A 40 -5.79 18.50 2.67
C ALA A 40 -5.18 17.30 3.41
N TYR A 41 -5.54 17.09 4.68
CA TYR A 41 -5.12 15.95 5.49
C TYR A 41 -5.75 14.66 4.97
N SER A 42 -7.05 14.65 4.68
CA SER A 42 -7.74 13.49 4.12
C SER A 42 -7.21 13.10 2.74
N ALA A 43 -6.78 14.08 1.93
CA ALA A 43 -6.18 13.85 0.63
C ALA A 43 -4.69 13.47 0.69
N GLY A 44 -4.07 13.43 1.89
CA GLY A 44 -2.64 13.16 2.06
C GLY A 44 -1.72 14.25 1.52
N ARG A 45 -2.24 15.44 1.19
CA ARG A 45 -1.48 16.56 0.62
C ARG A 45 -0.70 17.35 1.67
N LYS A 46 -1.14 17.29 2.92
CA LYS A 46 -0.52 18.00 4.05
C LYS A 46 -0.43 17.06 5.24
N LYS A 47 0.65 17.17 6.02
CA LYS A 47 0.79 16.48 7.30
C LYS A 47 0.17 17.35 8.41
N PRO A 48 -0.76 16.84 9.22
CA PRO A 48 -1.30 17.55 10.37
C PRO A 48 -0.25 17.71 11.47
N SER A 49 -0.33 18.78 12.24
CA SER A 49 0.41 18.91 13.51
C SER A 49 -0.13 17.92 14.55
N LEU A 50 0.65 17.66 15.60
CA LEU A 50 0.20 16.82 16.72
C LEU A 50 -1.07 17.38 17.38
N GLU A 51 -1.17 18.70 17.51
CA GLU A 51 -2.36 19.37 18.02
C GLU A 51 -3.57 19.14 17.11
N ALA A 52 -3.42 19.32 15.80
CA ALA A 52 -4.49 19.06 14.83
C ALA A 52 -4.91 17.58 14.83
N LEU A 53 -3.98 16.64 15.01
CA LEU A 53 -4.30 15.22 15.19
C LEU A 53 -5.12 14.98 16.45
N GLY A 54 -4.77 15.62 17.57
CA GLY A 54 -5.54 15.54 18.81
C GLY A 54 -6.97 16.05 18.65
N GLN A 55 -7.13 17.21 17.99
CA GLN A 55 -8.44 17.80 17.70
C GLN A 55 -9.28 16.91 16.77
N ILE A 56 -8.65 16.35 15.73
CA ILE A 56 -9.31 15.42 14.81
C ILE A 56 -9.74 14.13 15.53
N ALA A 57 -8.87 13.55 16.35
CA ALA A 57 -9.17 12.34 17.11
C ALA A 57 -10.31 12.56 18.13
N ALA A 58 -10.31 13.71 18.81
CA ALA A 58 -11.40 14.10 19.72
C ALA A 58 -12.73 14.25 18.98
N ALA A 59 -12.74 14.93 17.83
CA ALA A 59 -13.95 15.09 17.02
C ALA A 59 -14.45 13.76 16.45
N LEU A 60 -13.54 12.89 16.00
CA LEU A 60 -13.89 11.54 15.56
C LEU A 60 -14.49 10.73 16.71
N SER A 61 -13.95 10.85 17.91
CA SER A 61 -14.48 10.16 19.09
C SER A 61 -15.92 10.55 19.39
N SER A 62 -16.22 11.85 19.29
CA SER A 62 -17.58 12.37 19.45
C SER A 62 -18.52 11.92 18.33
N LEU A 63 -18.03 11.78 17.09
CA LEU A 63 -18.85 11.36 15.94
C LEU A 63 -19.14 9.86 15.91
N THR A 64 -18.17 9.03 16.31
CA THR A 64 -18.31 7.56 16.30
C THR A 64 -18.85 7.00 17.61
N GLY A 65 -18.79 7.78 18.69
CA GLY A 65 -19.12 7.31 20.05
C GLY A 65 -18.09 6.33 20.62
N GLN A 66 -16.93 6.19 19.96
CA GLN A 66 -15.83 5.33 20.39
C GLN A 66 -14.63 6.21 20.72
N LYS A 67 -13.79 5.78 21.66
CA LYS A 67 -12.55 6.50 21.95
C LYS A 67 -11.57 6.30 20.79
N VAL A 68 -11.18 7.37 20.11
CA VAL A 68 -10.22 7.38 19.01
C VAL A 68 -8.94 8.06 19.48
N GLU A 69 -7.83 7.33 19.44
CA GLU A 69 -6.51 7.87 19.79
C GLU A 69 -5.80 8.42 18.53
N PRO A 70 -4.96 9.47 18.64
CA PRO A 70 -4.21 10.00 17.50
C PRO A 70 -3.37 8.95 16.76
N GLY A 71 -2.85 7.95 17.49
CA GLY A 71 -2.06 6.85 16.93
C GLY A 71 -2.85 5.95 15.98
N GLU A 72 -4.16 5.84 16.16
CA GLU A 72 -5.02 5.05 15.26
C GLU A 72 -5.17 5.69 13.89
N LEU A 73 -4.92 7.00 13.77
CA LEU A 73 -4.94 7.75 12.52
C LEU A 73 -3.60 7.69 11.79
N LEU A 74 -2.60 7.04 12.37
CA LEU A 74 -1.25 6.94 11.84
C LEU A 74 -0.96 5.52 11.36
N GLU A 75 -0.09 5.44 10.35
CA GLU A 75 0.44 4.19 9.82
C GLU A 75 1.96 4.30 9.68
N PHE A 76 2.67 3.30 10.18
CA PHE A 76 4.10 3.15 9.96
C PHE A 76 4.32 2.43 8.65
N VAL A 77 4.92 3.12 7.70
CA VAL A 77 5.25 2.58 6.38
C VAL A 77 6.75 2.41 6.27
N SER A 78 7.18 1.18 6.01
CA SER A 78 8.55 0.86 5.68
C SER A 78 8.66 0.69 4.16
N THR A 79 9.43 1.56 3.51
CA THR A 79 9.71 1.42 2.08
C THR A 79 11.17 1.00 1.89
N PRO A 80 11.46 0.00 1.04
CA PRO A 80 12.84 -0.33 0.72
C PRO A 80 13.47 0.87 0.00
N VAL A 81 14.55 1.40 0.55
CA VAL A 81 15.38 2.39 -0.13
C VAL A 81 16.20 1.63 -1.15
N MET A 82 15.86 1.79 -2.42
CA MET A 82 16.69 1.28 -3.51
C MET A 82 18.04 1.98 -3.46
N ASP A 83 19.09 1.19 -3.26
CA ASP A 83 20.46 1.68 -3.43
C ASP A 83 20.73 1.99 -4.91
N GLU A 84 21.85 2.69 -5.13
CA GLU A 84 22.24 3.17 -6.45
C GLU A 84 22.42 2.01 -7.44
N GLU A 85 22.97 0.88 -6.97
CA GLU A 85 23.13 -0.33 -7.77
C GLU A 85 21.76 -0.88 -8.20
N THR A 86 20.82 -1.06 -7.27
CA THR A 86 19.46 -1.54 -7.56
C THR A 86 18.75 -0.63 -8.57
N ARG A 87 18.90 0.69 -8.41
CA ARG A 87 18.33 1.67 -9.35
C ARG A 87 18.98 1.55 -10.74
N ALA A 88 20.30 1.41 -10.80
CA ALA A 88 21.02 1.22 -12.06
C ALA A 88 20.59 -0.06 -12.79
N TRP A 89 20.34 -1.15 -12.06
CA TRP A 89 19.81 -2.39 -12.65
C TRP A 89 18.37 -2.25 -13.17
N MET A 90 17.50 -1.52 -12.46
CA MET A 90 16.11 -1.28 -12.90
C MET A 90 16.03 -0.32 -14.09
N ASP A 91 16.89 0.70 -14.10
CA ASP A 91 16.97 1.71 -15.17
C ASP A 91 17.76 1.22 -16.39
N ALA A 92 18.55 0.14 -16.23
CA ALA A 92 19.14 -0.59 -17.35
C ALA A 92 17.99 -1.19 -18.16
N GLY A 93 17.45 -0.40 -19.08
CA GLY A 93 16.41 -0.84 -19.99
C GLY A 93 16.83 -2.16 -20.61
N LEU A 94 16.03 -3.20 -20.40
CA LEU A 94 16.16 -4.52 -21.05
C LEU A 94 15.76 -4.37 -22.52
N ALA A 95 16.44 -3.46 -23.21
CA ALA A 95 16.24 -3.09 -24.58
C ALA A 95 17.32 -3.74 -25.44
N PRO A 96 16.94 -4.26 -26.62
CA PRO A 96 15.57 -4.33 -27.13
C PRO A 96 14.72 -5.33 -26.35
N ALA A 97 13.40 -5.13 -26.36
CA ALA A 97 12.47 -6.19 -25.98
C ALA A 97 12.89 -7.44 -26.76
N LEU A 98 13.33 -8.47 -26.04
CA LEU A 98 13.76 -9.71 -26.68
C LEU A 98 12.59 -10.20 -27.54
N GLU A 99 12.89 -10.50 -28.81
CA GLU A 99 11.90 -11.17 -29.65
C GLU A 99 11.41 -12.41 -28.90
N PRO A 100 10.09 -12.72 -28.97
CA PRO A 100 9.60 -13.98 -28.44
C PRO A 100 10.48 -15.11 -28.94
N TYR A 101 11.04 -15.88 -28.01
CA TYR A 101 11.94 -16.98 -28.36
C TYR A 101 11.25 -17.89 -29.38
N ASP A 102 11.87 -18.10 -30.53
CA ASP A 102 11.30 -18.95 -31.59
C ASP A 102 11.42 -20.42 -31.18
N TRP A 103 10.32 -20.98 -30.69
CA TRP A 103 10.19 -22.41 -30.39
C TRP A 103 10.01 -23.27 -31.67
N GLY A 104 10.15 -22.67 -32.85
CA GLY A 104 9.90 -23.27 -34.16
C GLY A 104 8.44 -23.71 -34.30
N ASN A 105 8.23 -24.93 -34.81
CA ASN A 105 6.90 -25.53 -34.91
C ASN A 105 6.35 -26.07 -33.59
N THR A 106 7.03 -25.83 -32.46
CA THR A 106 6.66 -26.40 -31.16
C THR A 106 5.94 -25.37 -30.31
N ASN A 107 4.73 -25.69 -29.84
CA ASN A 107 4.05 -24.86 -28.85
C ASN A 107 4.57 -25.24 -27.45
N PRO A 108 5.33 -24.37 -26.75
CA PRO A 108 5.92 -24.69 -25.44
C PRO A 108 4.88 -25.04 -24.38
N ASN A 109 3.69 -24.46 -24.48
CA ASN A 109 2.59 -24.74 -23.56
C ASN A 109 1.95 -26.13 -23.78
N ARG A 110 2.35 -26.83 -24.84
CA ARG A 110 1.93 -28.20 -25.15
C ARG A 110 3.07 -29.21 -25.00
N ILE A 111 4.27 -28.76 -24.61
CA ILE A 111 5.40 -29.65 -24.34
C ILE A 111 5.26 -30.20 -22.92
N GLY A 112 5.10 -31.52 -22.83
CA GLY A 112 5.07 -32.21 -21.54
C GLY A 112 3.79 -31.99 -20.75
N LYS A 113 3.86 -32.28 -19.45
CA LYS A 113 2.76 -32.12 -18.50
C LYS A 113 3.01 -30.90 -17.62
N PRO A 114 1.97 -30.14 -17.25
CA PRO A 114 2.16 -28.97 -16.41
C PRO A 114 2.75 -29.36 -15.06
N VAL A 115 3.71 -28.55 -14.60
CA VAL A 115 4.38 -28.73 -13.31
C VAL A 115 3.98 -27.56 -12.40
N LYS A 116 3.54 -27.87 -11.18
CA LYS A 116 3.26 -26.89 -10.14
C LYS A 116 4.12 -27.16 -8.93
N TYR A 117 4.60 -26.10 -8.31
CA TYR A 117 5.19 -26.19 -6.98
C TYR A 117 4.11 -26.18 -5.91
N VAL A 118 4.15 -27.16 -5.01
CA VAL A 118 3.29 -27.23 -3.82
C VAL A 118 4.18 -27.13 -2.58
N PRO A 119 4.01 -26.10 -1.73
CA PRO A 119 4.77 -25.96 -0.49
C PRO A 119 4.70 -27.23 0.38
N GLY A 120 5.85 -27.74 0.83
CA GLY A 120 5.95 -28.95 1.66
C GLY A 120 5.93 -30.29 0.90
N VAL A 121 5.61 -30.30 -0.40
CA VAL A 121 5.62 -31.50 -1.26
C VAL A 121 6.68 -31.40 -2.36
N GLY A 122 6.92 -30.20 -2.90
CA GLY A 122 7.87 -29.95 -3.98
C GLY A 122 7.19 -29.78 -5.35
N LEU A 123 7.91 -30.10 -6.42
CA LEU A 123 7.39 -30.03 -7.80
C LEU A 123 6.47 -31.21 -8.10
N VAL A 124 5.22 -30.92 -8.46
CA VAL A 124 4.18 -31.89 -8.80
C VAL A 124 3.84 -31.78 -10.28
N VAL A 125 3.90 -32.90 -10.99
CA VAL A 125 3.52 -33.00 -12.41
C VAL A 125 2.05 -33.42 -12.50
N GLU A 126 1.19 -32.57 -13.06
CA GLU A 126 -0.23 -32.87 -13.23
C GLU A 126 -0.41 -34.07 -14.19
N GLY A 127 -1.11 -35.12 -13.73
CA GLY A 127 -1.37 -36.31 -14.53
C GLY A 127 -0.23 -37.33 -14.60
N ALA A 128 0.81 -37.23 -13.77
CA ALA A 128 1.69 -38.36 -13.50
C ALA A 128 0.88 -39.44 -12.76
N LYS A 129 0.59 -40.58 -13.43
CA LYS A 129 0.10 -41.77 -12.72
C LYS A 129 1.18 -42.19 -11.74
N ARG A 130 0.78 -42.38 -10.48
CA ARG A 130 1.58 -43.04 -9.45
C ARG A 130 1.99 -44.44 -9.89
#